data_AF-A0A1H3NCN0-F1
#
_entry.id   AF-A0A1H3NCN0-F1
#
_cell.length_a   1.000
_cell.length_b   1.000
_cell.length_c   1.000
_cell.angle_alpha   90.00
_cell.angle_beta   90.00
_cell.angle_gamma   90.00
#
_symmetry.space_group_name_H-M   'P 1'
#
loop_
_entity.id
_entity.type
_entity.pdbx_description
1 polymer ?
#
loop_
_entity_poly.entity_id
_entity_poly.type
_entity_poly.pdbx_seq_one_letter_code
_entity_poly.pdbx_strand_id
1 'polypeptide(L)'
;MSSADTIGLWHGIQRNMQNASFSVNDIYRESDASVRVRLVTVTTEEQNHTLRIGETFPVGDETWQLTDLTGWPSEDDWIVMLRRVATSPAADR
;
A
#
# COMPACT_ATOMS: atom_id res chain seq x y z
N MET A 1 3.29 19.89 -2.15
CA MET A 1 3.09 18.43 -2.28
C MET A 1 4.44 17.80 -2.05
N SER A 2 4.67 17.39 -0.81
CA SER A 2 5.98 16.94 -0.35
C SER A 2 6.17 15.46 -0.72
N SER A 3 7.40 15.02 -0.93
CA SER A 3 7.77 13.61 -1.18
C SER A 3 7.34 12.62 -0.07
N ALA A 4 6.63 13.07 0.97
CA ALA A 4 6.14 12.27 2.09
C ALA A 4 4.83 11.52 1.77
N ASP A 5 4.11 11.91 0.71
CA ASP A 5 2.78 11.36 0.39
C ASP A 5 2.84 10.10 -0.50
N THR A 6 4.02 9.62 -0.87
CA THR A 6 4.20 8.43 -1.71
C THR A 6 5.30 7.55 -1.16
N ILE A 7 5.00 6.26 -1.03
CA ILE A 7 5.96 5.26 -0.56
C ILE A 7 6.09 4.14 -1.59
N GLY A 8 7.33 3.70 -1.82
CA GLY A 8 7.64 2.51 -2.57
C GLY A 8 7.96 1.36 -1.62
N LEU A 9 7.33 0.21 -1.83
CA LEU A 9 7.63 -1.03 -1.12
C LEU A 9 8.52 -1.87 -2.03
N TRP A 10 9.82 -1.88 -1.74
CA TRP A 10 10.80 -2.68 -2.48
C TRP A 10 10.84 -4.08 -1.88
N HIS A 11 10.62 -5.11 -2.71
CA HIS A 11 10.42 -6.50 -2.27
C HIS A 11 9.31 -6.61 -1.20
N GLY A 12 8.33 -5.73 -1.29
CA GLY A 12 7.17 -5.75 -0.41
C GLY A 12 7.36 -5.11 0.94
N ILE A 13 8.53 -4.63 1.33
CA ILE A 13 8.74 -4.07 2.67
C ILE A 13 8.99 -2.57 2.59
N GLN A 14 8.24 -1.81 3.40
CA GLN A 14 8.53 -0.40 3.61
C GLN A 14 9.80 -0.25 4.45
N ARG A 15 10.83 0.44 3.94
CA ARG A 15 12.09 0.66 4.66
C ARG A 15 12.06 1.82 5.66
N ASN A 16 10.96 2.55 5.79
CA ASN A 16 10.90 3.78 6.59
C ASN A 16 9.85 3.70 7.72
N MET A 17 10.30 3.97 8.95
CA MET A 17 9.60 3.71 10.22
C MET A 17 8.72 4.88 10.70
N GLN A 18 7.72 5.28 9.91
CA GLN A 18 6.70 6.24 10.39
C GLN A 18 5.53 5.49 11.09
N ASN A 19 4.47 6.22 11.46
CA ASN A 19 3.32 5.76 12.28
C ASN A 19 2.59 4.50 11.76
N ALA A 20 2.79 4.09 10.52
CA ALA A 20 2.21 2.89 9.93
C ALA A 20 3.29 2.11 9.17
N SER A 21 3.30 0.79 9.34
CA SER A 21 4.14 -0.12 8.57
C SER A 21 3.34 -0.80 7.48
N PHE A 22 3.93 -0.93 6.30
CA PHE A 22 3.30 -1.54 5.13
C PHE A 22 4.15 -2.71 4.65
N SER A 23 3.50 -3.86 4.42
CA SER A 23 4.14 -5.06 3.89
C SER A 23 3.27 -5.71 2.83
N VAL A 24 3.83 -6.14 1.71
CA VAL A 24 3.11 -6.94 0.70
C VAL A 24 3.29 -8.40 1.04
N ASN A 25 2.18 -9.10 1.20
CA ASN A 25 2.15 -10.52 1.56
C ASN A 25 2.08 -11.41 0.30
N ASP A 26 1.36 -10.98 -0.73
CA ASP A 26 1.22 -11.73 -1.97
C ASP A 26 0.87 -10.82 -3.15
N ILE A 27 1.26 -11.22 -4.36
CA ILE A 27 0.86 -10.60 -5.62
C ILE A 27 0.49 -11.71 -6.58
N TYR A 28 -0.78 -11.73 -7.00
CA TYR A 28 -1.29 -12.79 -7.87
C TYR A 28 -2.14 -12.22 -9.00
N ARG A 29 -2.17 -12.96 -10.11
CA ARG A 29 -3.03 -12.67 -11.25
C ARG A 29 -4.33 -13.46 -11.14
N GLU A 30 -5.44 -12.75 -11.22
CA GLU A 30 -6.79 -13.31 -11.29
C GLU A 30 -7.06 -13.91 -12.68
N SER A 31 -8.12 -14.74 -12.78
CA SER A 31 -8.52 -15.39 -14.04
C SER A 31 -8.88 -14.40 -15.15
N ASP A 32 -9.28 -13.18 -14.80
CA ASP A 32 -9.57 -12.08 -15.73
C ASP A 32 -8.33 -11.30 -16.17
N ALA A 33 -7.13 -11.81 -15.85
CA ALA A 33 -5.83 -11.18 -16.03
C ALA A 33 -5.59 -9.89 -15.22
N SER A 34 -6.50 -9.51 -14.32
CA SER A 34 -6.25 -8.43 -13.37
C SER A 34 -5.24 -8.87 -12.30
N VAL A 35 -4.44 -7.93 -11.82
CA VAL A 35 -3.47 -8.19 -10.75
C VAL A 35 -4.05 -7.74 -9.42
N ARG A 36 -3.90 -8.59 -8.41
CA ARG A 36 -4.24 -8.32 -7.02
C ARG A 36 -2.97 -8.25 -6.18
N VAL A 37 -2.92 -7.25 -5.31
CA VAL A 37 -1.87 -7.08 -4.31
C VAL A 37 -2.51 -7.29 -2.94
N ARG A 38 -2.02 -8.29 -2.21
CA ARG A 38 -2.37 -8.50 -0.81
C ARG A 38 -1.40 -7.73 0.07
N LEU A 39 -1.89 -6.69 0.72
CA LEU A 39 -1.14 -5.77 1.56
C LEU A 39 -1.50 -5.97 3.02
N VAL A 40 -0.51 -5.94 3.90
CA VAL A 40 -0.64 -5.90 5.34
C VAL A 40 -0.22 -4.52 5.81
N THR A 41 -1.05 -3.89 6.62
CA THR A 41 -0.74 -2.61 7.26
C THR A 41 -0.81 -2.76 8.76
N VAL A 42 0.17 -2.21 9.47
CA VAL A 42 0.20 -2.19 10.93
C VAL A 42 0.23 -0.75 11.41
N THR A 43 -0.83 -0.35 12.13
CA THR A 43 -0.88 0.89 12.92
C THR A 43 -0.91 0.51 14.41
N THR A 44 -2.08 0.57 15.04
CA THR A 44 -2.34 -0.03 16.36
C THR A 44 -2.63 -1.53 16.23
N GLU A 45 -3.27 -1.92 15.14
CA GLU A 45 -3.63 -3.31 14.82
C GLU A 45 -3.15 -3.67 13.41
N GLU A 46 -2.97 -4.96 13.17
CA GLU A 46 -2.69 -5.50 11.83
C GLU A 46 -3.98 -5.58 11.01
N GLN A 47 -3.96 -5.05 9.80
CA GLN A 47 -5.06 -5.14 8.84
C GLN A 47 -4.57 -5.69 7.50
N ASN A 48 -5.39 -6.53 6.88
CA ASN A 48 -5.13 -7.14 5.58
C ASN A 48 -6.04 -6.48 4.52
N HIS A 49 -5.46 -6.11 3.38
CA HIS A 49 -6.14 -5.49 2.25
C HIS A 49 -5.82 -6.25 0.96
N THR A 50 -6.82 -6.47 0.12
CA THR A 50 -6.63 -7.06 -1.22
C THR A 50 -7.05 -6.04 -2.26
N LEU A 51 -6.09 -5.52 -3.01
CA LEU A 51 -6.24 -4.29 -3.80
C LEU A 51 -5.90 -4.50 -5.27
N ARG A 52 -6.58 -3.74 -6.14
CA ARG A 52 -6.18 -3.47 -7.53
C ARG A 52 -5.55 -2.10 -7.65
N ILE A 53 -4.79 -1.89 -8.73
CA ILE A 53 -4.30 -0.56 -9.10
C ILE A 53 -5.48 0.42 -9.19
N GLY A 54 -5.35 1.56 -8.51
CA GLY A 54 -6.37 2.60 -8.39
C GLY A 54 -7.27 2.48 -7.17
N GLU A 55 -7.35 1.32 -6.50
CA GLU A 55 -8.18 1.14 -5.31
C GLU A 55 -7.57 1.85 -4.08
N THR A 56 -8.47 2.38 -3.24
CA THR A 56 -8.12 3.06 -1.99
C THR A 56 -8.44 2.22 -0.77
N PHE A 57 -7.70 2.39 0.31
CA PHE A 57 -7.86 1.65 1.56
C PHE A 57 -7.52 2.53 2.77
N PRO A 58 -8.14 2.28 3.94
CA PRO A 58 -7.87 3.02 5.16
C PRO A 58 -6.60 2.51 5.87
N VAL A 59 -5.87 3.42 6.51
CA VAL A 59 -4.72 3.14 7.39
C VAL A 59 -4.76 4.10 8.57
N GLY A 60 -5.34 3.66 9.69
CA GLY A 60 -5.65 4.56 10.81
C GLY A 60 -6.58 5.69 10.34
N ASP A 61 -6.16 6.94 10.54
CA ASP A 61 -6.91 8.14 10.12
C ASP A 61 -6.59 8.60 8.68
N GLU A 62 -5.81 7.82 7.96
CA GLU A 62 -5.36 8.14 6.60
C GLU A 62 -6.05 7.25 5.57
N THR A 63 -6.26 7.79 4.38
CA THR A 63 -6.67 7.02 3.21
C THR A 63 -5.50 6.96 2.24
N TRP A 64 -5.17 5.74 1.82
CA TRP A 64 -4.09 5.44 0.89
C TRP A 64 -4.67 4.83 -0.39
N GLN A 65 -3.89 4.89 -1.47
CA GLN A 65 -4.22 4.34 -2.78
C GLN A 65 -3.07 3.47 -3.27
N LEU A 66 -3.39 2.31 -3.83
CA LEU A 66 -2.45 1.53 -4.62
C LEU A 66 -2.32 2.17 -6.00
N THR A 67 -1.20 2.84 -6.26
CA THR A 67 -1.02 3.65 -7.47
C THR A 67 -0.32 2.92 -8.60
N ASP A 68 0.64 2.04 -8.28
CA ASP A 68 1.41 1.33 -9.30
C ASP A 68 2.02 0.04 -8.77
N LEU A 69 2.33 -0.87 -9.70
CA LEU A 69 3.09 -2.10 -9.49
C LEU A 69 4.02 -2.30 -10.70
N THR A 70 5.33 -2.28 -10.44
CA THR A 70 6.35 -2.46 -11.48
C THR A 70 7.23 -3.67 -11.16
N GLY A 71 7.89 -4.24 -12.17
CA GLY A 71 8.85 -5.36 -12.03
C GLY A 71 8.23 -6.75 -11.83
N TRP A 72 6.99 -6.86 -11.35
CA TRP A 72 6.26 -8.14 -11.28
C TRP A 72 5.87 -8.63 -12.70
N PRO A 73 5.93 -9.94 -13.02
CA PRO A 73 6.10 -11.10 -12.13
C PRO A 73 7.56 -11.55 -11.91
N SER A 74 8.58 -10.70 -12.14
CA SER A 74 9.93 -11.05 -11.73
C SER A 74 9.99 -11.26 -10.22
N GLU A 75 10.71 -12.28 -9.75
CA GLU A 75 10.80 -12.61 -8.32
C GLU A 75 11.61 -11.57 -7.54
N ASP A 76 12.60 -10.94 -8.18
CA ASP A 76 13.67 -10.22 -7.48
C ASP A 76 13.62 -8.69 -7.55
N ASP A 77 12.72 -8.05 -8.29
CA ASP A 77 12.85 -6.60 -8.57
C ASP A 77 11.51 -5.86 -8.69
N TRP A 78 10.49 -6.30 -7.95
CA TRP A 78 9.18 -5.64 -8.01
C TRP A 78 9.03 -4.55 -6.94
N ILE A 79 8.26 -3.52 -7.30
CA ILE A 79 7.98 -2.35 -6.47
C ILE A 79 6.50 -2.05 -6.49
N VAL A 80 5.89 -1.99 -5.30
CA VAL A 80 4.52 -1.48 -5.10
C VAL A 80 4.58 -0.02 -4.68
N MET A 81 3.82 0.84 -5.37
CA MET A 81 3.75 2.27 -5.08
C MET A 81 2.42 2.63 -4.44
N LEU A 82 2.47 3.19 -3.24
CA LEU A 82 1.31 3.64 -2.48
C LEU A 82 1.32 5.16 -2.34
N ARG A 83 0.16 5.79 -2.44
CA ARG A 83 0.02 7.24 -2.26
C ARG A 83 -1.04 7.56 -1.22
N ARG A 84 -0.72 8.47 -0.30
CA ARG A 84 -1.71 9.05 0.61
C ARG A 84 -2.62 10.00 -0.16
N VAL A 85 -3.93 9.78 -0.12
CA VAL A 85 -4.93 10.56 -0.85
C VAL A 85 -5.73 11.50 0.06
N ALA A 86 -5.88 11.16 1.33
CA ALA A 86 -6.51 12.02 2.32
C ALA A 86 -5.99 11.71 3.72
N THR A 87 -5.97 12.72 4.58
CA THR A 87 -5.97 12.55 6.03
C THR A 87 -7.34 12.99 6.51
N SER A 88 -8.10 12.13 7.18
CA SER A 88 -9.26 12.64 7.91
C SER A 88 -8.73 13.67 8.90
N PRO A 89 -9.25 14.91 8.92
CA PRO A 89 -8.93 15.80 10.01
C PRO A 89 -9.44 15.10 11.27
N ALA A 90 -8.52 14.74 12.17
CA ALA A 90 -8.90 14.32 13.51
C ALA A 90 -9.87 15.38 14.02
N ALA A 91 -11.14 14.99 14.22
CA ALA A 91 -12.12 15.89 14.79
C ALA A 91 -11.60 16.25 16.17
N ASP A 92 -11.15 17.49 16.32
CA ASP A 92 -10.89 18.12 17.61
C ASP A 92 -12.16 17.95 18.46
N ARG A 93 -12.07 17.11 19.48
CA ARG A 93 -13.19 16.85 20.39
C ARG A 93 -12.72 16.64 21.81
#